data_AF-A0A2D8MLB2-F1
#
_entry.id   AF-A0A2D8MLB2-F1
#
_cell.length_a   1.000
_cell.length_b   1.000
_cell.length_c   1.000
_cell.angle_alpha   90.00
_cell.angle_beta   90.00
_cell.angle_gamma   90.00
#
_symmetry.space_group_name_H-M   'P 1'
#
loop_
_entity.id
_entity.type
_entity.pdbx_description
1 polymer ?
#
loop_
_entity_poly.entity_id
_entity_poly.type
_entity_poly.pdbx_seq_one_letter_code
_entity_poly.pdbx_strand_id
1 'polypeptide(L)'
;MPSGRELWTVVGRTGDNLIFPHDDYCSCNGFYFSLMRKNMSICYHIRSLKIAKNKKKYSCIEISDYDYYTFFKLLNQSIQRQLEND
;
A
#
# COMPACT_ATOMS: atom_id res chain seq x y z
N MET A 1 10.04 -20.59 -10.79
CA MET A 1 10.80 -19.32 -10.68
C MET A 1 9.95 -18.39 -9.81
N PRO A 2 10.47 -17.80 -8.73
CA PRO A 2 9.68 -16.90 -7.90
C PRO A 2 9.28 -15.66 -8.72
N SER A 3 8.03 -15.23 -8.58
CA SER A 3 7.47 -14.16 -9.41
C SER A 3 8.08 -12.77 -9.20
N GLY A 4 8.79 -12.56 -8.08
CA GLY A 4 9.38 -11.27 -7.73
C GLY A 4 8.34 -10.17 -7.44
N ARG A 5 7.07 -10.54 -7.22
CA ARG A 5 6.00 -9.59 -6.90
C ARG A 5 6.25 -8.96 -5.53
N GLU A 6 6.09 -7.65 -5.46
CA GLU A 6 6.13 -6.89 -4.21
C GLU A 6 4.75 -6.33 -3.89
N LEU A 7 4.36 -6.41 -2.62
CA LEU A 7 3.17 -5.77 -2.08
C LEU A 7 3.58 -4.90 -0.90
N TRP A 8 3.20 -3.62 -0.93
CA TRP A 8 3.59 -2.67 0.11
C TRP A 8 2.36 -2.17 0.85
N THR A 9 2.42 -2.21 2.17
CA THR A 9 1.43 -1.58 3.05
C THR A 9 2.10 -0.54 3.94
N VAL A 10 1.41 0.56 4.20
CA VAL A 10 1.79 1.54 5.22
C VAL A 10 0.71 1.56 6.28
N VAL A 11 1.09 1.19 7.50
CA VAL A 11 0.23 1.20 8.68
C VAL A 11 -0.01 2.64 9.11
N GLY A 12 -1.27 3.07 9.05
CA GLY A 12 -1.73 4.39 9.45
C GLY A 12 -2.58 4.36 10.73
N ARG A 13 -2.97 5.54 11.22
CA ARG A 13 -3.88 5.65 12.37
C ARG A 13 -5.31 5.23 12.04
N THR A 14 -5.73 5.43 10.79
CA THR A 14 -7.08 5.13 10.26
C THR A 14 -7.08 3.81 9.48
N GLY A 15 -6.11 2.93 9.73
CA GLY A 15 -5.95 1.69 9.00
C GLY A 15 -4.78 1.66 8.02
N ASP A 16 -4.67 0.54 7.32
CA ASP A 16 -3.55 0.19 6.47
C ASP A 16 -3.82 0.65 5.04
N ASN A 17 -2.78 1.19 4.41
CA ASN A 17 -2.86 1.70 3.05
C ASN A 17 -2.03 0.83 2.12
N LEU A 18 -2.66 0.29 1.08
CA LEU A 18 -1.99 -0.43 0.02
C LEU A 18 -1.26 0.56 -0.89
N ILE A 19 -0.01 0.23 -1.25
CA ILE A 19 0.83 1.06 -2.10
C ILE A 19 1.40 0.21 -3.23
N PHE A 20 1.27 0.70 -4.46
CA PHE A 20 1.98 0.18 -5.62
C PHE A 20 3.07 1.20 -5.98
N PRO A 21 4.32 1.00 -5.52
CA PRO A 21 5.36 2.02 -5.65
C PRO A 21 5.81 2.26 -7.09
N HIS A 22 5.62 1.29 -7.99
CA HIS A 22 5.92 1.44 -9.42
C HIS A 22 4.95 2.39 -10.12
N ASP A 23 3.70 2.44 -9.66
CA ASP A 23 2.64 3.26 -10.24
C ASP A 23 2.42 4.57 -9.46
N ASP A 24 3.24 4.84 -8.44
CA ASP A 24 3.07 5.93 -7.47
C ASP A 24 1.62 6.00 -6.92
N TYR A 25 1.00 4.84 -6.72
CA TYR A 25 -0.37 4.70 -6.24
C TYR A 25 -0.43 4.45 -4.74
N CYS A 26 -1.41 5.05 -4.07
CA CYS A 26 -1.79 4.72 -2.70
C CYS A 26 -3.31 4.65 -2.55
N SER A 27 -3.80 3.66 -1.81
CA SER A 27 -5.24 3.49 -1.54
C SER A 27 -5.85 4.53 -0.60
N CYS A 28 -5.08 5.51 -0.11
CA CYS A 28 -5.58 6.49 0.85
C CYS A 28 -6.48 7.54 0.18
N ASN A 29 -7.50 8.01 0.91
CA ASN A 29 -8.40 9.07 0.46
C ASN A 29 -7.64 10.35 0.03
N GLY A 30 -6.54 10.68 0.72
CA GLY A 30 -5.71 11.85 0.39
C GLY A 30 -5.08 11.79 -1.01
N PHE A 31 -4.74 10.59 -1.50
CA PHE A 31 -4.25 10.40 -2.87
C PHE A 31 -5.39 10.57 -3.89
N TYR A 32 -6.56 9.98 -3.62
CA TYR A 32 -7.72 10.15 -4.48
C TYR A 32 -8.11 11.63 -4.63
N PHE A 33 -8.19 12.38 -3.52
CA PHE A 33 -8.52 13.80 -3.57
C PHE A 33 -7.46 14.66 -4.27
N SER A 34 -6.18 14.29 -4.19
CA SER A 34 -5.11 15.03 -4.88
C SER A 34 -5.26 14.91 -6.40
N LEU A 35 -5.54 13.70 -6.90
CA LEU A 35 -5.86 13.45 -8.30
C LEU A 35 -7.08 14.25 -8.76
N MET A 36 -8.17 14.23 -7.99
CA MET A 36 -9.40 14.98 -8.33
C MET A 36 -9.17 16.49 -8.42
N ARG A 37 -8.30 17.03 -7.55
CA ARG A 37 -7.95 18.46 -7.55
C ARG A 37 -6.93 18.84 -8.62
N LYS A 38 -6.50 17.90 -9.47
CA LYS A 38 -5.34 18.04 -10.40
C LYS A 38 -4.07 18.51 -9.69
N ASN A 39 -4.00 18.29 -8.39
CA ASN A 39 -2.83 18.59 -7.60
C ASN A 39 -2.03 17.29 -7.52
N MET A 40 -1.01 17.14 -8.36
CA MET A 40 -0.15 15.95 -8.43
C MET A 40 0.75 15.78 -7.19
N SER A 41 0.27 16.16 -6.01
CA SER A 41 0.97 15.98 -4.75
C SER A 41 0.96 14.50 -4.37
N ILE A 42 2.17 13.95 -4.24
CA ILE A 42 2.40 12.61 -3.67
C ILE A 42 1.88 12.59 -2.23
N CYS A 43 1.04 11.62 -1.87
CA CYS A 43 0.56 11.51 -0.51
C CYS A 43 1.72 11.18 0.45
N TYR A 44 1.57 11.55 1.72
CA TYR A 44 2.65 11.33 2.69
C TYR A 44 2.98 9.83 2.87
N HIS A 45 2.05 8.90 2.59
CA HIS A 45 2.29 7.47 2.66
C HIS A 45 3.33 7.00 1.62
N ILE A 46 3.20 7.42 0.37
CA ILE A 46 4.19 7.12 -0.68
C ILE A 46 5.54 7.74 -0.32
N ARG A 47 5.53 8.98 0.21
CA ARG A 47 6.76 9.64 0.68
C ARG A 47 7.43 8.86 1.80
N SER A 48 6.67 8.41 2.79
CA SER A 48 7.15 7.59 3.91
C SER A 48 7.71 6.26 3.41
N LEU A 49 7.04 5.60 2.47
CA LEU A 49 7.54 4.36 1.86
C LEU A 49 8.88 4.58 1.15
N LYS A 50 9.01 5.64 0.34
CA LYS A 50 10.28 5.99 -0.35
C LYS A 50 11.42 6.19 0.66
N ILE A 51 11.15 6.87 1.77
CA ILE A 51 12.12 7.06 2.87
C ILE A 51 12.47 5.72 3.54
N ALA A 52 11.46 4.89 3.83
CA ALA A 52 11.63 3.59 4.45
C ALA A 52 12.46 2.62 3.59
N LYS A 53 12.18 2.54 2.28
CA LYS A 53 12.98 1.74 1.33
C LYS A 53 14.43 2.20 1.30
N ASN A 54 14.68 3.51 1.16
CA ASN A 54 16.04 4.06 1.13
C ASN A 54 16.81 3.77 2.44
N LYS A 55 16.13 3.90 3.59
CA LYS A 55 16.73 3.63 4.91
C LYS A 55 16.72 2.16 5.31
N LYS A 56 16.18 1.25 4.48
CA LYS A 56 15.92 -0.15 4.82
C LYS A 56 15.17 -0.32 6.15
N LYS A 57 14.19 0.56 6.41
CA LYS A 57 13.36 0.58 7.63
C LYS A 57 11.94 0.10 7.33
N TYR A 58 11.80 -1.19 7.07
CA TYR A 58 10.51 -1.85 6.82
C TYR A 58 10.56 -3.29 7.33
N SER A 59 9.39 -3.88 7.57
CA SER A 59 9.26 -5.31 7.79
C SER A 59 8.97 -6.00 6.46
N CYS A 60 9.58 -7.16 6.23
CA CYS A 60 9.37 -7.97 5.04
C CYS A 60 8.80 -9.32 5.46
N ILE A 61 7.79 -9.79 4.74
CA ILE A 61 7.24 -11.13 4.87
C ILE A 61 7.28 -11.75 3.47
N GLU A 62 7.96 -12.89 3.35
CA GLU A 62 7.99 -13.65 2.11
C GLU A 62 6.79 -14.61 2.08
N ILE A 63 6.07 -14.61 0.98
CA ILE A 63 4.93 -15.49 0.73
C ILE A 63 5.19 -16.30 -0.54
N SER A 64 4.69 -17.53 -0.58
CA SER A 64 4.81 -18.37 -1.77
C SER A 64 3.96 -17.80 -2.91
N ASP A 65 4.37 -18.03 -4.16
CA ASP A 65 3.56 -17.65 -5.32
C ASP A 65 2.18 -18.35 -5.32
N TYR A 66 2.08 -19.51 -4.69
CA TYR A 66 0.83 -20.25 -4.51
C TYR A 66 -0.12 -19.51 -3.55
N ASP A 67 0.41 -18.94 -2.47
CA ASP A 67 -0.38 -18.23 -1.46
C ASP A 67 -0.70 -16.79 -1.84
N TYR A 68 -0.01 -16.23 -2.83
CA TYR A 68 -0.14 -14.82 -3.23
C TYR A 68 -1.58 -14.39 -3.42
N TYR A 69 -2.36 -15.15 -4.19
CA TYR A 69 -3.75 -14.78 -4.50
C TYR A 69 -4.62 -14.76 -3.24
N THR A 70 -4.50 -15.78 -2.40
CA THR A 70 -5.23 -15.89 -1.14
C THR A 70 -4.86 -14.74 -0.20
N PHE A 71 -3.56 -14.47 -0.06
CA PHE A 71 -3.06 -13.38 0.79
C PHE A 71 -3.56 -12.02 0.30
N PHE A 72 -3.44 -11.75 -1.01
CA PHE A 72 -3.89 -10.49 -1.60
C PHE A 72 -5.40 -10.28 -1.42
N LYS A 73 -6.20 -11.34 -1.59
CA LYS A 73 -7.65 -11.30 -1.34
C LYS A 73 -7.96 -10.95 0.11
N LEU A 74 -7.31 -11.61 1.07
CA LEU A 74 -7.52 -11.35 2.50
C LEU A 74 -7.08 -9.94 2.90
N LEU A 75 -5.94 -9.48 2.38
CA LEU A 75 -5.46 -8.13 2.63
C LEU A 75 -6.45 -7.08 2.12
N ASN A 76 -6.93 -7.22 0.88
CA ASN A 76 -7.92 -6.29 0.33
C ASN A 76 -9.20 -6.29 1.16
N GLN A 77 -9.70 -7.46 1.58
CA GLN A 77 -10.87 -7.54 2.46
C GLN A 77 -10.63 -6.83 3.80
N SER A 78 -9.44 -6.95 4.37
CA SER A 78 -9.05 -6.25 5.60
C SER A 78 -9.09 -4.74 5.42
N ILE A 79 -8.49 -4.24 4.33
CA ILE A 79 -8.46 -2.80 4.01
C ILE A 79 -9.87 -2.26 3.73
N GLN A 80 -10.71 -3.00 2.99
CA GLN A 80 -12.09 -2.58 2.72
C GLN A 80 -12.91 -2.46 4.01
N ARG A 81 -12.78 -3.42 4.93
CA ARG A 81 -13.45 -3.35 6.24
C ARG A 81 -13.01 -2.14 7.05
N GLN A 82 -11.75 -1.69 6.92
CA GLN A 82 -11.30 -0.49 7.61
C GLN A 82 -12.05 0.75 7.10
N LEU A 83 -12.27 0.85 5.79
CA LEU A 83 -12.99 1.98 5.17
C LEU A 83 -14.49 2.01 5.50
N GLU A 84 -15.12 0.85 5.71
CA GLU A 84 -16.54 0.75 6.09
C GLU A 84 -16.82 1.15 7.54
N ASN A 85 -15.78 1.17 8.40
CA ASN A 85 -15.90 1.43 9.84
C ASN A 85 -15.41 2.84 10.25
N ASP A 86 -14.96 3.66 9.29
CA ASP A 86 -14.61 5.09 9.45
C ASP A 86 -15.80 6.01 9.12
#